data_AF-A0A850T9I0-F1
#
_entry.id   AF-A0A850T9I0-F1
#
_cell.length_a   1.000
_cell.length_b   1.000
_cell.length_c   1.000
_cell.angle_alpha   90.00
_cell.angle_beta   90.00
_cell.angle_gamma   90.00
#
_symmetry.space_group_name_H-M   'P 1'
#
loop_
_entity.id
_entity.type
_entity.pdbx_description
1 polymer ?
#
loop_
_entity_poly.entity_id
_entity_poly.type
_entity_poly.pdbx_seq_one_letter_code
_entity_poly.pdbx_strand_id
1 'polypeptide(L)'
;MMQHFYSVKREVKVDHCPKCAGYWLDEGELFKIRKQFKTEEERKQAALKYFSELFDGELLIIKKESDEKAKKVQEVTNMFRLILPSHYFSKIKNF
;
A
#
# COMPACT_ATOMS: atom_id res chain seq x y z
N MET A 1 10.66 -1.41 -24.06
CA MET A 1 9.40 -0.92 -23.45
C MET A 1 8.38 -2.04 -23.61
N MET A 2 7.67 -2.39 -22.54
CA MET A 2 6.67 -3.46 -22.58
C MET A 2 5.31 -2.88 -22.23
N GLN A 3 4.28 -3.26 -22.98
CA GLN A 3 2.91 -2.86 -22.70
C GLN A 3 2.23 -3.91 -21.83
N HIS A 4 1.64 -3.46 -20.74
CA HIS A 4 0.78 -4.28 -19.89
C HIS A 4 -0.64 -3.72 -19.89
N PHE A 5 -1.63 -4.62 -19.78
CA PHE A 5 -2.99 -4.21 -19.53
C PHE A 5 -3.18 -3.94 -18.04
N TYR A 6 -3.34 -2.67 -17.71
CA TYR A 6 -3.59 -2.14 -16.39
C TYR A 6 -5.07 -1.78 -16.23
N SER A 7 -5.50 -1.60 -14.98
CA SER A 7 -6.89 -1.50 -14.48
C SER A 7 -7.49 -2.81 -13.96
N VAL A 8 -8.46 -2.70 -13.06
CA VAL A 8 -9.22 -3.83 -12.50
C VAL A 8 -9.89 -4.65 -13.62
N LYS A 9 -10.29 -3.99 -14.72
CA LYS A 9 -10.89 -4.66 -15.90
C LYS A 9 -9.85 -5.07 -16.96
N ARG A 10 -8.58 -4.73 -16.79
CA ARG A 10 -7.48 -5.00 -17.76
C ARG A 10 -7.73 -4.46 -19.17
N GLU A 11 -8.34 -3.29 -19.28
CA GLU A 11 -8.70 -2.69 -20.58
C GLU A 11 -7.77 -1.55 -21.02
N VAL A 12 -6.96 -1.01 -20.11
CA VAL A 12 -6.11 0.16 -20.39
C VAL A 12 -4.67 -0.31 -20.53
N LYS A 13 -4.00 0.07 -21.62
CA LYS A 13 -2.59 -0.24 -21.81
C LYS A 13 -1.75 0.74 -20.98
N VAL A 14 -0.66 0.26 -20.40
CA VAL A 14 0.29 1.07 -19.65
C VAL A 14 1.68 0.60 -20.00
N ASP A 15 2.57 1.54 -20.28
CA ASP A 15 3.96 1.23 -20.60
C ASP A 15 4.77 1.00 -19.32
N HIS A 16 5.53 -0.09 -19.34
CA HIS A 16 6.43 -0.48 -18.26
C HIS A 16 7.87 -0.56 -18.77
N CYS A 17 8.78 0.01 -18.00
CA CYS A 17 10.22 -0.13 -18.24
C CYS A 17 10.77 -1.28 -17.38
N PRO A 18 11.21 -2.40 -17.98
CA PRO A 18 11.77 -3.53 -17.21
C PRO A 18 13.08 -3.18 -16.49
N LYS A 19 13.75 -2.08 -16.86
CA LYS A 19 15.05 -1.70 -16.28
C LYS A 19 14.93 -0.92 -14.97
N CYS A 20 13.93 -0.05 -14.85
CA CYS A 20 13.74 0.80 -13.66
C CYS A 20 12.41 0.55 -12.94
N ALA A 21 11.59 -0.40 -13.41
CA ALA A 21 10.27 -0.72 -12.89
C ALA A 21 9.27 0.46 -12.87
N GLY A 22 9.52 1.49 -13.68
CA GLY A 22 8.61 2.62 -13.83
C GLY A 22 7.40 2.28 -14.70
N TYR A 23 6.28 2.95 -14.43
CA TYR A 23 5.05 2.89 -15.20
C TYR A 23 4.69 4.28 -15.74
N TRP A 24 4.35 4.34 -17.03
CA TRP A 24 3.96 5.58 -17.72
C TRP A 24 2.59 5.43 -18.35
N LEU A 25 1.81 6.51 -18.27
CA LEU A 25 0.47 6.62 -18.85
C LEU A 25 0.51 7.64 -19.98
N ASP A 26 -0.11 7.29 -21.10
CA ASP A 26 -0.36 8.21 -22.20
C ASP A 26 -1.57 9.11 -21.88
N GLU A 27 -1.75 10.14 -22.72
CA GLU A 27 -2.84 11.08 -22.58
C GLU A 27 -4.21 10.37 -22.57
N GLY A 28 -5.03 10.68 -21.56
CA GLY A 28 -6.38 10.15 -21.42
C GLY A 28 -6.46 8.70 -20.89
N GLU A 29 -5.36 7.97 -20.75
CA GLU A 29 -5.37 6.62 -20.18
C GLU A 29 -5.80 6.63 -18.72
N LEU A 30 -5.27 7.57 -17.93
CA LEU A 30 -5.70 7.76 -16.54
C LEU A 30 -7.21 8.05 -16.45
N PHE A 31 -7.73 8.84 -17.38
CA PHE A 31 -9.16 9.15 -17.44
C PHE A 31 -9.99 7.90 -17.77
N LYS A 32 -9.54 7.06 -18.72
CA LYS A 32 -10.19 5.77 -19.04
C LYS A 32 -10.24 4.85 -17.83
N ILE A 33 -9.13 4.70 -17.09
CA ILE A 33 -9.08 3.89 -15.87
C ILE A 33 -10.11 4.39 -14.85
N ARG A 34 -10.17 5.71 -14.63
CA ARG A 34 -11.09 6.29 -13.64
C ARG A 34 -12.56 6.18 -14.06
N LYS A 35 -12.87 6.28 -15.35
CA LYS A 35 -14.22 6.20 -15.91
C LYS A 35 -14.82 4.79 -15.86
N GLN A 36 -14.03 3.75 -15.56
CA GLN A 36 -14.54 2.38 -15.43
C GLN A 36 -15.50 2.17 -14.25
N PHE A 37 -15.53 3.10 -13.30
CA PHE A 37 -16.38 3.09 -12.11
C PHE A 37 -17.24 4.35 -12.08
N LYS A 38 -18.47 4.23 -11.57
CA LYS A 38 -19.41 5.37 -11.53
C LYS A 38 -19.16 6.25 -10.30
N THR A 39 -18.73 5.65 -9.19
CA THR A 39 -18.47 6.34 -7.92
C THR A 39 -17.05 6.10 -7.44
N GLU A 40 -16.57 6.97 -6.55
CA GLU A 40 -15.23 6.84 -5.97
C GLU A 40 -15.17 5.64 -5.01
N GLU A 41 -16.27 5.36 -4.32
CA GLU A 41 -16.45 4.24 -3.41
C GLU A 41 -16.33 2.90 -4.14
N GLU A 42 -17.00 2.74 -5.28
CA GLU A 42 -16.89 1.55 -6.13
C GLU A 42 -15.44 1.32 -6.57
N ARG A 43 -14.75 2.39 -6.99
CA ARG A 43 -13.34 2.33 -7.39
C ARG A 43 -12.44 1.89 -6.22
N LYS A 44 -12.68 2.43 -5.01
CA LYS A 44 -11.92 2.07 -3.80
C LYS A 44 -12.14 0.60 -3.45
N GLN A 45 -13.38 0.14 -3.42
CA GLN A 45 -13.70 -1.26 -3.12
C GLN A 45 -13.08 -2.23 -4.13
N ALA A 46 -13.17 -1.90 -5.42
CA ALA A 46 -12.58 -2.70 -6.49
C ALA A 46 -11.05 -2.76 -6.38
N ALA A 47 -10.39 -1.64 -6.07
CA ALA A 47 -8.95 -1.58 -5.84
C ALA A 47 -8.53 -2.39 -4.60
N LEU A 48 -9.28 -2.29 -3.50
CA LEU A 48 -9.03 -3.06 -2.28
C LEU A 48 -9.16 -4.56 -2.53
N LYS A 49 -10.21 -4.99 -3.24
CA LYS A 49 -10.42 -6.40 -3.59
C LYS A 49 -9.31 -6.93 -4.50
N TYR A 50 -8.91 -6.16 -5.52
CA TYR A 50 -7.81 -6.54 -6.39
C TYR A 50 -6.48 -6.63 -5.63
N PHE A 51 -6.25 -5.70 -4.71
CA PHE A 51 -5.05 -5.68 -3.88
C PHE A 51 -5.01 -6.86 -2.92
N SER A 52 -6.13 -7.20 -2.25
CA SER A 52 -6.19 -8.41 -1.41
C SER A 52 -5.93 -9.66 -2.26
N GLU A 53 -6.66 -9.85 -3.36
CA GLU A 53 -6.52 -11.05 -4.20
C GLU A 53 -5.09 -11.30 -4.69
N LEU A 54 -4.32 -10.24 -4.99
CA LEU A 54 -2.94 -10.36 -5.44
C LEU A 54 -1.92 -10.52 -4.32
N PHE A 55 -2.15 -9.88 -3.18
CA PHE A 55 -1.13 -9.73 -2.15
C PHE A 55 -1.50 -10.39 -0.81
N ASP A 56 -2.60 -11.14 -0.71
CA ASP A 56 -3.04 -11.76 0.54
C ASP A 56 -1.94 -12.61 1.21
N GLY A 57 -1.14 -13.34 0.43
CA GLY A 57 -0.01 -14.11 0.96
C GLY A 57 1.14 -13.24 1.50
N GLU A 58 1.59 -12.27 0.70
CA GLU A 58 2.73 -11.41 1.04
C GLU A 58 2.39 -10.37 2.12
N LEU A 59 1.17 -9.82 2.11
CA LEU A 59 0.70 -8.88 3.12
C LEU A 59 0.59 -9.53 4.48
N LEU A 60 0.22 -10.81 4.56
CA LEU A 60 0.20 -11.53 5.83
C LEU A 60 1.61 -11.68 6.41
N ILE A 61 2.63 -11.88 5.56
CA ILE A 61 4.03 -11.96 5.98
C ILE A 61 4.50 -10.58 6.45
N ILE A 62 4.27 -9.54 5.66
CA ILE A 62 4.64 -8.15 6.00
C ILE A 62 3.93 -7.69 7.27
N LYS A 63 2.64 -8.00 7.42
CA LYS A 63 1.87 -7.66 8.63
C LYS A 63 2.38 -8.39 9.85
N LYS A 64 2.66 -9.70 9.76
CA LYS A 64 3.27 -10.46 10.87
C LYS A 64 4.63 -9.89 11.28
N GLU A 65 5.50 -9.58 10.32
CA GLU A 65 6.79 -8.95 10.59
C GLU A 65 6.63 -7.56 11.23
N SER A 66 5.69 -6.76 10.74
CA SER A 66 5.40 -5.43 11.29
C SER A 66 4.85 -5.51 12.71
N ASP A 67 3.95 -6.46 12.98
CA ASP A 67 3.36 -6.70 14.31
C ASP A 67 4.43 -7.19 15.30
N GLU A 68 5.35 -8.06 14.87
CA GLU A 68 6.49 -8.50 15.70
C GLU A 68 7.46 -7.36 16.01
N LYS A 69 7.78 -6.52 15.01
CA LYS A 69 8.61 -5.33 15.20
C LYS A 69 7.93 -4.33 16.15
N ALA A 70 6.62 -4.10 15.99
CA ALA A 70 5.84 -3.23 16.87
C ALA A 70 5.83 -3.74 18.32
N LYS A 71 5.68 -5.05 18.54
CA LYS A 71 5.78 -5.67 19.88
C LYS A 71 7.15 -5.44 20.52
N LYS A 72 8.24 -5.66 19.78
CA LYS A 72 9.61 -5.40 20.28
C LYS A 72 9.81 -3.92 20.64
N VAL A 73 9.32 -3.00 19.80
CA VAL A 73 9.35 -1.56 20.11
C VAL A 73 8.53 -1.25 21.36
N GLN A 74 7.37 -1.88 21.53
CA GLN A 74 6.53 -1.69 22.71
C GLN A 74 7.19 -2.21 23.99
N GLU A 75 7.85 -3.36 23.95
CA GLU A 75 8.60 -3.93 25.09
C GLU A 75 9.72 -2.99 25.52
N VAL A 76 10.51 -2.50 24.57
CA VAL A 76 11.58 -1.54 24.83
C VAL A 76 11.00 -0.22 25.38
N THR A 77 9.91 0.27 24.79
CA THR A 77 9.22 1.48 25.25
C THR A 77 8.70 1.31 26.68
N ASN A 78 8.14 0.15 27.02
CA ASN A 78 7.67 -0.17 28.37
C ASN A 78 8.81 -0.24 29.38
N MET A 79 9.95 -0.82 29.00
CA MET A 79 11.16 -0.85 29.82
C MET A 79 11.65 0.57 30.14
N PHE A 80 11.74 1.43 29.11
CA PHE A 80 12.18 2.81 29.31
C PHE A 80 11.12 3.73 29.94
N ARG A 81 9.86 3.29 30.05
CA ARG A 81 8.75 4.04 30.66
C ARG A 81 8.98 4.43 32.11
N LEU A 82 9.76 3.63 32.84
CA LEU A 82 10.07 3.87 34.25
C LEU A 82 11.25 4.84 34.44
N ILE A 83 12.03 5.08 33.39
CA ILE A 83 13.29 5.83 33.44
C ILE A 83 13.16 7.16 32.69
N LEU A 84 12.37 7.21 31.62
CA LEU A 84 12.21 8.40 30.80
C LEU A 84 11.03 9.27 31.26
N PRO A 85 11.17 10.60 31.25
CA PRO A 85 10.06 11.52 31.46
C PRO A 85 8.91 11.31 30.48
N SER A 86 7.66 11.52 30.94
CA SER A 86 6.42 11.26 30.19
C SER A 86 6.34 11.93 28.80
N HIS A 87 7.03 13.05 28.59
CA HIS A 87 7.03 13.79 27.32
C HIS A 87 7.80 13.10 26.18
N TYR A 88 8.72 12.17 26.47
CA TYR A 88 9.40 11.39 25.43
C TYR A 88 8.49 10.33 24.77
N PHE A 89 7.38 9.97 25.42
CA PHE A 89 6.44 8.97 24.91
C PHE A 89 5.37 9.53 23.97
N SER A 90 5.14 10.86 23.95
CA SER A 90 4.09 11.43 23.09
C SER A 90 4.46 11.38 21.59
N LYS A 91 5.76 11.29 21.26
CA LYS A 91 6.24 11.13 19.87
C LYS A 91 6.16 9.70 19.34
N ILE A 92 6.04 8.69 20.21
CA ILE A 92 6.03 7.26 19.82
C ILE A 92 4.63 6.78 19.44
N LYS A 93 3.56 7.43 19.92
CA LYS A 93 2.16 7.04 19.66
C LYS A 93 1.64 7.31 18.23
N ASN A 94 2.45 7.88 17.33
CA ASN A 94 2.03 8.29 15.99
C ASN A 94 2.58 7.41 14.84
N PHE A 95 3.05 6.20 15.14
CA PHE A 95 3.45 5.18 14.15
C PHE A 95 2.57 3.94 14.27
#